data_AF-A0A929AKT5-F1
#
_entry.id   AF-A0A929AKT5-F1
#
_cell.length_a   1.000
_cell.length_b   1.000
_cell.length_c   1.000
_cell.angle_alpha   90.00
_cell.angle_beta   90.00
_cell.angle_gamma   90.00
#
_symmetry.space_group_name_H-M   'P 1'
#
loop_
_entity.id
_entity.type
_entity.pdbx_description
1 polymer ?
#
loop_
_entity_poly.entity_id
_entity_poly.type
_entity_poly.pdbx_seq_one_letter_code
_entity_poly.pdbx_strand_id
1 'polypeptide(L)'
;MKVREVIKLIEEDGWYLARTRGSHRQFKHPTKSGLVTIAGKPSDDASTWHLKQHNDASSTQGTQGRRRRRVMRYAIVIEKLESNYSAYVPDLPGCVATGATLEEMEQQIKEAIAFHWDGLREEGLPIPEPTTLCEYVETC
;
A
#
# COMPACT_ATOMS: atom_id res chain seq x y z
N MET A 1 16.22 -4.57 0.59
CA MET A 1 16.29 -3.09 0.63
C MET A 1 15.55 -2.63 1.85
N LYS A 2 16.06 -1.64 2.57
CA LYS A 2 15.44 -1.15 3.81
C LYS A 2 14.30 -0.17 3.53
N VAL A 3 13.31 -0.10 4.42
CA VAL A 3 12.21 0.89 4.32
C VAL A 3 12.73 2.31 4.15
N ARG A 4 13.81 2.70 4.83
CA ARG A 4 14.44 4.02 4.66
C ARG A 4 14.97 4.28 3.25
N GLU A 5 15.43 3.24 2.55
CA GLU A 5 15.93 3.33 1.18
C GLU A 5 14.76 3.45 0.20
N VAL A 6 13.67 2.73 0.46
CA VAL A 6 12.41 2.89 -0.30
C VAL A 6 11.90 4.32 -0.23
N ILE A 7 11.82 4.88 0.97
CA ILE A 7 11.36 6.26 1.18
C ILE A 7 12.22 7.24 0.38
N LYS A 8 13.55 7.10 0.44
CA LYS A 8 14.47 7.94 -0.35
C LYS A 8 14.22 7.82 -1.85
N LEU A 9 14.02 6.60 -2.36
CA LEU A 9 13.79 6.39 -3.79
C LEU A 9 12.50 7.05 -4.29
N ILE A 10 11.42 6.98 -3.52
CA ILE A 10 10.17 7.65 -3.93
C ILE A 10 10.31 9.18 -3.77
N GLU A 11 11.05 9.67 -2.77
CA GLU A 11 11.31 11.10 -2.60
C GLU A 11 12.15 11.67 -3.76
N GLU A 12 13.15 10.93 -4.23
CA GLU A 12 13.94 11.25 -5.41
C GLU A 12 13.09 11.24 -6.70
N ASP A 13 12.06 10.39 -6.75
CA ASP A 13 11.08 10.34 -7.84
C ASP A 13 10.03 11.46 -7.77
N GLY A 14 10.08 12.33 -6.74
CA GLY A 14 9.22 13.50 -6.59
C GLY A 14 8.04 13.31 -5.64
N TRP A 15 7.94 12.16 -4.97
CA TRP A 15 6.94 11.96 -3.92
C TRP A 15 7.32 12.74 -2.67
N TYR A 16 6.35 13.37 -2.01
CA TYR A 16 6.57 14.08 -0.76
C TYR A 16 5.66 13.53 0.33
N LEU A 17 6.17 13.50 1.57
CA LEU A 17 5.41 13.05 2.72
C LEU A 17 4.24 14.00 2.97
N ALA A 18 3.02 13.49 2.87
CA ALA A 18 1.80 14.27 3.09
C ALA A 18 1.29 14.15 4.53
N ARG A 19 1.41 12.95 5.13
CA ARG A 19 0.89 12.67 6.48
C ARG A 19 1.57 11.44 7.10
N THR A 20 1.51 11.38 8.43
CA THR A 20 2.05 10.26 9.22
C THR A 20 1.08 9.88 10.33
N ARG A 21 0.89 8.57 10.54
CA ARG A 21 0.16 8.00 11.69
C ARG A 21 0.99 6.87 12.32
N GLY A 22 1.69 7.20 13.40
CA GLY A 22 2.64 6.27 14.01
C GLY A 22 3.76 5.90 13.03
N SER A 23 3.94 4.61 12.74
CA SER A 23 4.90 4.08 11.76
C SER A 23 4.47 4.24 10.29
N HIS A 24 3.21 4.62 10.04
CA HIS A 24 2.62 4.71 8.71
C HIS A 24 2.89 6.08 8.11
N ARG A 25 3.49 6.11 6.93
CA ARG A 25 3.76 7.33 6.16
C ARG A 25 3.01 7.26 4.86
N GLN A 26 2.31 8.34 4.51
CA GLN A 26 1.65 8.45 3.23
C GLN A 26 2.23 9.61 2.42
N PHE A 27 2.51 9.33 1.16
CA PHE A 27 3.16 10.22 0.22
C PHE A 27 2.23 10.59 -0.93
N LYS A 28 2.45 11.78 -1.48
CA LYS A 28 1.76 12.33 -2.65
C LYS A 28 2.77 12.71 -3.71
N HIS A 29 2.31 12.81 -4.95
CA HIS A 29 3.11 13.30 -6.06
C HIS A 29 2.40 14.49 -6.72
N PRO A 30 3.09 15.58 -7.11
CA PRO A 30 2.46 16.74 -7.74
C PRO A 30 1.79 16.44 -9.08
N THR A 31 2.32 15.47 -9.83
CA THR A 31 1.86 15.14 -11.19
C THR A 31 1.37 13.70 -11.38
N LYS A 32 1.67 12.79 -10.45
CA LYS A 32 1.29 11.38 -10.56
C LYS A 32 0.06 11.17 -9.69
N SER A 33 -0.95 10.52 -10.25
CA SER A 33 -2.18 10.21 -9.54
C SER A 33 -1.98 9.06 -8.57
N GLY A 34 -2.68 9.12 -7.44
CA GLY A 34 -2.66 8.06 -6.42
C GLY A 34 -1.92 8.47 -5.15
N LEU A 35 -1.79 7.52 -4.24
CA LEU A 35 -1.12 7.69 -2.96
C LEU A 35 -0.19 6.51 -2.73
N VAL A 36 0.90 6.75 -2.01
CA VAL A 36 1.79 5.68 -1.54
C VAL A 36 1.73 5.66 -0.03
N THR A 37 1.39 4.52 0.57
CA THR A 37 1.41 4.30 2.03
C THR A 37 2.47 3.27 2.36
N ILE A 38 3.48 3.66 3.14
CA ILE A 38 4.55 2.78 3.62
C ILE A 38 4.49 2.71 5.14
N ALA A 39 4.21 1.52 5.66
CA ALA A 39 4.22 1.20 7.08
C ALA A 39 5.40 0.28 7.43
N GLY A 40 6.04 0.51 8.58
CA GLY A 40 7.19 -0.29 9.00
C GLY A 40 8.29 0.51 9.68
N LYS A 41 9.28 -0.16 10.29
CA LYS A 41 10.44 0.53 10.85
C LYS A 41 11.42 0.88 9.72
N PRO A 42 12.13 2.01 9.78
CA PRO A 42 13.12 2.38 8.75
C PRO A 42 14.20 1.31 8.49
N SER A 43 14.47 0.45 9.47
CA SER A 43 15.44 -0.65 9.44
C SER A 43 14.90 -1.98 8.93
N ASP A 44 13.59 -2.12 8.74
CA ASP A 44 13.00 -3.36 8.24
C ASP A 44 13.33 -3.54 6.76
N ASP A 45 13.47 -4.79 6.34
CA ASP A 45 13.55 -5.12 4.92
C ASP A 45 12.15 -5.00 4.30
N ALA A 46 12.08 -4.40 3.11
CA ALA A 46 10.86 -4.26 2.36
C ALA A 46 11.03 -4.87 0.97
N SER A 47 9.95 -5.46 0.47
CA SER A 47 9.81 -5.93 -0.90
C SER A 47 9.37 -4.76 -1.78
N THR A 48 10.26 -4.28 -2.63
CA THR A 48 10.12 -2.93 -3.22
C THR A 48 9.65 -2.92 -4.67
N TRP A 49 9.42 -4.09 -5.25
CA TRP A 49 9.11 -4.19 -6.68
C TRP A 49 7.73 -3.62 -7.04
N HIS A 50 6.76 -3.63 -6.13
CA HIS A 50 5.40 -3.08 -6.35
C HIS A 50 5.34 -1.57 -6.44
N LEU A 51 6.19 -0.87 -5.70
CA LEU A 51 6.17 0.59 -5.65
C LEU A 51 6.59 1.23 -6.98
N LYS A 52 7.28 0.47 -7.83
CA LYS A 52 7.74 0.92 -9.16
C LYS A 52 6.74 0.66 -10.28
N GLN A 53 5.76 -0.24 -10.11
CA GLN A 53 4.89 -0.68 -11.20
C GLN A 53 3.67 0.21 -11.44
N HIS A 54 3.29 1.07 -10.50
CA HIS A 54 2.07 1.84 -10.60
C HIS A 54 2.35 3.31 -10.90
N ASN A 55 2.68 3.59 -12.16
CA ASN A 55 2.77 4.95 -12.70
C ASN A 55 1.70 5.28 -13.77
N ASP A 56 0.80 4.34 -14.10
CA ASP A 56 -0.28 4.58 -15.07
C ASP A 56 -1.65 4.24 -14.48
N ALA A 57 -2.16 5.09 -13.57
CA ALA A 57 -3.56 5.04 -13.20
C ALA A 57 -4.35 5.99 -14.11
N SER A 58 -4.70 5.48 -15.29
CA SER A 58 -5.69 6.12 -16.16
C SER A 58 -7.02 6.20 -15.40
N SER A 59 -7.48 7.43 -15.24
CA SER A 59 -8.77 7.78 -14.68
C SER A 59 -9.89 7.08 -15.44
N THR A 60 -10.80 6.43 -14.72
CA THR A 60 -12.16 6.25 -15.20
C THR A 60 -13.13 6.58 -14.08
N GLN A 61 -13.95 7.58 -14.36
CA GLN A 61 -14.95 8.16 -13.48
C GLN A 61 -15.97 7.11 -13.03
N GLY A 62 -16.32 7.14 -11.75
CA GLY A 62 -17.46 6.43 -11.21
C GLY A 62 -18.09 7.24 -10.09
N THR A 63 -19.08 8.06 -10.44
CA THR A 63 -19.98 8.73 -9.49
C THR A 63 -20.66 7.65 -8.64
N GLN A 64 -20.44 7.65 -7.32
CA GLN A 64 -21.19 6.74 -6.45
C GLN A 64 -21.76 7.42 -5.23
N GLY A 65 -23.09 7.61 -5.32
CA GLY A 65 -23.95 7.95 -4.21
C GLY A 65 -23.85 6.95 -3.06
N ARG A 66 -24.18 7.48 -1.88
CA ARG A 66 -24.26 6.89 -0.54
C ARG A 66 -24.60 5.39 -0.52
N ARG A 67 -23.60 4.51 -0.67
CA ARG A 67 -23.73 3.06 -0.46
C ARG A 67 -23.46 2.71 1.01
N ARG A 68 -24.29 1.82 1.58
CA ARG A 68 -24.09 1.18 2.90
C ARG A 68 -22.62 0.73 3.01
N ARG A 69 -21.99 0.84 4.19
CA ARG A 69 -20.61 0.33 4.44
C ARG A 69 -20.57 -1.16 4.06
N ARG A 70 -20.15 -1.47 2.84
CA ARG A 70 -19.87 -2.85 2.43
C ARG A 70 -18.57 -3.25 3.11
N VAL A 71 -18.57 -4.42 3.73
CA VAL A 71 -17.32 -5.06 4.17
C VAL A 71 -16.58 -5.46 2.90
N MET A 72 -15.43 -4.83 2.65
CA MET A 72 -14.53 -5.14 1.54
C MET A 72 -13.40 -6.02 2.06
N ARG A 73 -13.01 -7.04 1.29
CA ARG A 73 -11.88 -7.93 1.61
C ARG A 73 -10.85 -7.77 0.51
N TYR A 74 -9.68 -7.24 0.84
CA TYR A 74 -8.57 -7.10 -0.09
C TYR A 74 -7.62 -8.27 0.06
N ALA A 75 -7.17 -8.82 -1.06
CA ALA A 75 -6.06 -9.77 -1.06
C ALA A 75 -4.78 -9.04 -0.64
N ILE A 76 -3.96 -9.68 0.18
CA ILE A 76 -2.60 -9.24 0.46
C ILE A 76 -1.64 -10.33 0.00
N VAL A 77 -0.50 -9.91 -0.51
CA VAL A 77 0.61 -10.82 -0.78
C VAL A 77 1.65 -10.60 0.29
N ILE A 78 2.12 -11.69 0.88
CA ILE A 78 3.05 -11.70 2.00
C ILE A 78 4.35 -12.33 1.53
N GLU A 79 5.44 -11.59 1.72
CA GLU A 79 6.80 -12.04 1.43
C GLU A 79 7.58 -12.20 2.73
N LYS A 80 8.15 -13.39 2.94
CA LYS A 80 9.09 -13.64 4.03
C LYS A 80 10.48 -13.14 3.61
N LEU A 81 11.06 -12.26 4.42
CA LEU A 81 12.42 -11.77 4.25
C LEU A 81 13.32 -12.36 5.34
N GLU A 82 14.62 -12.08 5.27
CA GLU A 82 15.63 -12.64 6.20
C GLU A 82 15.25 -12.40 7.67
N SER A 83 14.86 -11.16 8.00
CA SER A 83 14.63 -10.73 9.39
C SER A 83 13.16 -10.41 9.73
N ASN A 84 12.31 -10.19 8.73
CA ASN A 84 10.93 -9.73 8.92
C ASN A 84 10.01 -10.25 7.79
N TYR A 85 8.76 -9.79 7.81
CA TYR A 85 7.79 -9.99 6.74
C TYR A 85 7.50 -8.64 6.08
N SER A 86 7.19 -8.67 4.79
CA SER A 86 6.64 -7.55 4.04
C SER A 86 5.34 -7.98 3.38
N ALA A 87 4.39 -7.07 3.29
CA ALA A 87 3.17 -7.30 2.52
C ALA A 87 2.76 -6.07 1.73
N TYR A 88 2.04 -6.33 0.64
CA TYR A 88 1.44 -5.32 -0.19
C TYR A 88 0.04 -5.77 -0.63
N VAL A 89 -0.73 -4.80 -1.14
CA VAL A 89 -2.11 -5.02 -1.59
C VAL A 89 -2.17 -4.81 -3.11
N PRO A 90 -2.42 -5.85 -3.93
CA PRO A 90 -2.43 -5.70 -5.39
C PRO A 90 -3.51 -4.71 -5.89
N ASP A 91 -4.70 -4.71 -5.28
CA ASP A 91 -5.78 -3.78 -5.63
C ASP A 91 -5.63 -2.38 -4.99
N LEU A 92 -4.67 -2.17 -4.08
CA LEU A 92 -4.31 -0.84 -3.56
C LEU A 92 -2.83 -0.55 -3.83
N PRO A 93 -2.49 -0.24 -5.11
CA PRO A 93 -1.18 0.22 -5.51
C PRO A 93 -0.56 1.23 -4.55
N GLY A 94 0.70 0.99 -4.17
CA GLY A 94 1.42 1.87 -3.26
C GLY A 94 1.16 1.61 -1.77
N CYS A 95 0.29 0.68 -1.39
CA CYS A 95 0.05 0.32 0.01
C CYS A 95 0.92 -0.88 0.44
N VAL A 96 1.92 -0.62 1.28
CA VAL A 96 2.92 -1.61 1.73
C VAL A 96 3.11 -1.53 3.25
N ALA A 97 3.32 -2.67 3.89
CA ALA A 97 3.66 -2.77 5.30
C ALA A 97 4.78 -3.78 5.57
N THR A 98 5.49 -3.61 6.69
CA THR A 98 6.45 -4.58 7.23
C THR A 98 6.14 -4.89 8.70
N GLY A 99 6.58 -6.06 9.18
CA GLY A 99 6.53 -6.44 10.59
C GLY A 99 7.48 -7.60 10.90
N ALA A 100 8.01 -7.67 12.13
CA ALA A 100 8.98 -8.69 12.51
C ALA A 100 8.34 -10.10 12.55
N THR A 101 7.06 -10.17 12.90
CA THR A 101 6.24 -11.39 12.87
C THR A 101 5.12 -11.28 11.84
N LEU A 102 4.54 -12.42 11.46
CA LEU A 102 3.37 -12.47 10.59
C LEU A 102 2.19 -11.67 11.20
N GLU A 103 1.96 -11.83 12.50
CA GLU A 103 0.91 -11.12 13.24
C GLU A 103 1.13 -9.59 13.25
N GLU A 104 2.36 -9.13 13.54
CA GLU A 104 2.69 -7.70 13.51
C GLU A 104 2.50 -7.14 12.10
N MET A 105 2.97 -7.84 11.08
CA MET A 105 2.81 -7.43 9.69
C MET A 105 1.33 -7.36 9.30
N GLU A 106 0.52 -8.34 9.67
CA GLU A 106 -0.92 -8.33 9.41
C GLU A 106 -1.63 -7.15 10.06
N GLN A 107 -1.24 -6.79 11.29
CA GLN A 107 -1.78 -5.63 11.96
C GLN A 107 -1.36 -4.33 11.25
N GLN A 108 -0.09 -4.21 10.87
CA GLN A 108 0.42 -3.05 10.14
C GLN A 108 -0.27 -2.89 8.78
N ILE A 109 -0.47 -3.97 8.00
CA ILE A 109 -1.13 -3.84 6.69
C ILE A 109 -2.62 -3.49 6.83
N LYS A 110 -3.32 -4.02 7.84
CA LYS A 110 -4.72 -3.64 8.15
C LYS A 110 -4.83 -2.15 8.46
N GLU A 111 -3.91 -1.63 9.29
CA GLU A 111 -3.84 -0.21 9.62
C GLU A 111 -3.45 0.66 8.42
N ALA A 112 -2.51 0.19 7.59
CA ALA A 112 -2.07 0.85 6.37
C ALA A 112 -3.20 0.99 5.36
N ILE A 113 -4.03 -0.05 5.15
CA ILE A 113 -5.20 -0.01 4.26
C ILE A 113 -6.20 1.04 4.74
N ALA A 114 -6.52 1.04 6.04
CA ALA A 114 -7.43 2.04 6.61
C ALA A 114 -6.91 3.47 6.41
N PHE A 115 -5.62 3.69 6.69
CA PHE A 115 -4.96 4.98 6.51
C PHE A 115 -4.86 5.39 5.03
N HIS A 116 -4.67 4.43 4.13
CA HIS A 116 -4.67 4.64 2.69
C HIS A 116 -6.03 5.12 2.19
N TRP A 117 -7.14 4.52 2.65
CA TRP A 117 -8.48 5.00 2.30
C TRP A 117 -8.78 6.40 2.81
N ASP A 118 -8.36 6.73 4.03
CA ASP A 118 -8.52 8.09 4.57
C ASP A 118 -7.77 9.10 3.68
N GLY A 119 -6.59 8.69 3.19
CA GLY A 119 -5.87 9.38 2.12
C GLY A 119 -6.70 9.60 0.87
N LEU A 120 -7.16 8.52 0.24
CA LEU A 120 -7.88 8.58 -1.03
C LEU A 120 -9.16 9.42 -0.92
N ARG A 121 -9.91 9.29 0.18
CA ARG A 121 -11.13 10.06 0.43
C ARG A 121 -10.88 11.56 0.50
N GLU A 122 -9.81 11.98 1.17
CA GLU A 122 -9.46 13.40 1.28
C GLU A 122 -9.04 14.01 -0.06
N GLU A 123 -8.40 13.21 -0.92
CA GLU A 123 -8.06 13.63 -2.29
C GLU A 123 -9.26 13.54 -3.26
N GLY A 124 -10.43 13.07 -2.79
CA GLY A 124 -11.58 12.82 -3.65
C GLY A 124 -11.35 11.70 -4.67
N LEU A 125 -10.35 10.84 -4.43
CA LEU A 125 -10.05 9.69 -5.28
C LEU A 125 -10.99 8.52 -4.94
N PRO A 126 -11.43 7.75 -5.95
CA PRO A 126 -12.25 6.57 -5.71
C PRO A 126 -11.45 5.51 -4.93
N ILE A 127 -12.13 4.79 -4.05
CA ILE A 127 -11.56 3.61 -3.40
C ILE A 127 -11.63 2.45 -4.42
N PRO A 128 -10.50 1.83 -4.83
CA PRO A 128 -10.49 0.71 -5.75
C PRO A 128 -11.28 -0.49 -5.21
N GLU A 129 -12.06 -1.19 -6.05
CA GLU A 129 -12.75 -2.41 -5.63
C GLU A 129 -11.76 -3.59 -5.49
N PRO A 130 -11.97 -4.53 -4.55
CA PRO A 130 -11.12 -5.70 -4.41
C PRO A 130 -11.41 -6.73 -5.52
N THR A 131 -10.55 -6.79 -6.53
CA THR A 131 -10.72 -7.66 -7.71
C THR A 131 -9.72 -8.82 -7.76
N THR A 132 -8.69 -8.78 -6.93
CA THR A 132 -7.63 -9.79 -6.92
C THR A 132 -8.15 -11.15 -6.46
N LEU A 133 -7.83 -12.18 -7.24
CA LEU A 133 -8.04 -13.59 -6.89
C LEU A 133 -6.69 -14.20 -6.47
N CYS A 134 -6.72 -15.03 -5.43
CA CYS A 134 -5.57 -15.80 -4.98
C CYS A 134 -5.83 -17.28 -5.25
N GLU A 135 -4.85 -17.98 -5.83
CA GLU A 135 -4.89 -19.41 -6.10
C GLU A 135 -3.54 -20.04 -5.81
N TYR A 136 -3.53 -21.32 -5.40
CA TYR A 136 -2.31 -22.10 -5.23
C TYR A 136 -2.17 -23.07 -6.39
N VAL A 137 -0.98 -23.14 -6.99
CA VAL A 137 -0.68 -24.10 -8.07
C VAL A 137 0.35 -25.09 -7.54
N GLU A 138 0.05 -26.38 -7.65
CA GLU A 138 1.00 -27.45 -7.35
C GLU A 138 2.02 -27.57 -8.47
N THR A 139 3.29 -27.76 -8.10
CA THR A 139 4.39 -27.99 -9.05
C THR A 139 5.09 -29.29 -8.68
N CYS A 140 5.59 -30.01 -9.69
CA CYS A 140 6.28 -31.29 -9.54
C CYS A 140 7.80 -31.12 -9.50
#